data_AF-A0A351EPU1-F1
#
_entry.id   AF-A0A351EPU1-F1
#
_cell.length_a   1.000
_cell.length_b   1.000
_cell.length_c   1.000
_cell.angle_alpha   90.00
_cell.angle_beta   90.00
_cell.angle_gamma   90.00
#
_symmetry.space_group_name_H-M   'P 1'
#
loop_
_entity.id
_entity.type
_entity.pdbx_description
1 polymer ?
#
loop_
_entity_poly.entity_id
_entity_poly.type
_entity_poly.pdbx_seq_one_letter_code
_entity_poly.pdbx_strand_id
1 'polypeptide(L)' 'MPEDPGYRIVDTDEQLDEVVDQLLDTDRYAIDTEFHRERTYYPQLALIQ' A
#
# COMPACT_ATOMS: atom_id res chain seq x y z
N MET A 1 -7.33 -6.64 -24.10
CA MET A 1 -7.60 -6.44 -22.66
C MET A 1 -6.32 -5.91 -22.07
N PRO A 2 -6.32 -4.80 -21.32
CA PRO A 2 -5.10 -4.41 -20.62
C PRO A 2 -4.69 -5.57 -19.71
N GLU A 3 -3.40 -5.84 -19.64
CA GLU A 3 -2.84 -6.91 -18.81
C GLU A 3 -3.23 -6.70 -17.35
N ASP A 4 -3.49 -7.79 -16.62
CA ASP A 4 -3.70 -7.73 -15.17
C ASP A 4 -2.44 -7.13 -14.55
N PRO A 5 -2.54 -5.98 -13.84
CA PRO A 5 -1.38 -5.28 -13.31
C PRO A 5 -0.55 -6.11 -12.32
N GLY A 6 -1.08 -7.24 -11.82
CA GLY A 6 -0.38 -8.11 -10.87
C GLY A 6 -0.31 -7.53 -9.45
N TYR A 7 -1.05 -6.45 -9.20
CA TYR A 7 -1.20 -5.81 -7.89
C TYR A 7 -2.63 -5.30 -7.69
N ARG A 8 -3.07 -5.23 -6.43
CA ARG A 8 -4.34 -4.65 -6.01
C ARG A 8 -4.09 -3.26 -5.43
N ILE A 9 -4.80 -2.24 -5.91
CA ILE A 9 -4.86 -0.95 -5.24
C ILE A 9 -5.84 -1.05 -4.06
N VAL A 10 -5.43 -0.49 -2.93
CA VAL A 10 -6.21 -0.40 -1.68
C VAL A 10 -6.39 1.08 -1.38
N ASP A 11 -7.61 1.59 -1.59
CA ASP A 11 -7.92 3.01 -1.46
C ASP A 11 -9.17 3.30 -0.60
N THR A 12 -9.75 2.27 0.02
CA THR A 12 -10.80 2.40 1.03
C THR A 12 -10.42 1.70 2.33
N ASP A 13 -11.04 2.14 3.43
CA ASP A 13 -10.80 1.57 4.76
C ASP A 13 -11.20 0.08 4.80
N GLU A 14 -12.32 -0.29 4.18
CA GLU A 14 -12.77 -1.70 4.15
C GLU A 14 -11.77 -2.61 3.42
N GLN A 15 -11.17 -2.11 2.34
CA GLN A 15 -10.16 -2.87 1.60
C GLN A 15 -8.87 -3.02 2.41
N LEU A 16 -8.53 -2.02 3.22
CA LEU A 16 -7.37 -2.08 4.11
C LEU A 16 -7.60 -3.11 5.22
N ASP A 17 -8.79 -3.13 5.82
CA ASP A 17 -9.15 -4.12 6.83
C ASP A 17 -9.01 -5.55 6.29
N GLU A 18 -9.48 -5.82 5.07
CA GLU A 18 -9.31 -7.11 4.41
C GLU A 18 -7.84 -7.52 4.24
N VAL A 19 -6.95 -6.57 3.95
CA VAL A 19 -5.51 -6.84 3.82
C VAL A 19 -4.92 -7.12 5.19
N VAL A 20 -5.27 -6.32 6.20
CA VAL A 20 -4.79 -6.52 7.57
C VAL A 20 -5.19 -7.92 8.07
N ASP A 21 -6.44 -8.32 7.89
CA ASP A 21 -6.93 -9.64 8.28
C ASP A 21 -6.12 -10.78 7.63
N GLN A 22 -5.78 -10.67 6.34
CA GLN A 22 -4.92 -11.64 5.65
C GLN A 22 -3.48 -11.65 6.19
N LEU A 23 -2.96 -10.46 6.50
CA LEU A 23 -1.60 -10.30 6.99
C LEU A 23 -1.42 -10.85 8.40
N LEU A 24 -2.44 -10.84 9.26
CA LEU A 24 -2.37 -11.38 10.63
C LEU A 24 -1.89 -12.84 10.70
N ASP A 25 -2.18 -13.64 9.67
CA ASP A 25 -1.78 -15.05 9.57
C ASP A 25 -0.40 -15.25 8.90
N THR A 26 0.32 -14.16 8.59
CA THR A 26 1.61 -14.20 7.88
C THR A 26 2.79 -13.94 8.82
N ASP A 27 3.80 -14.81 8.78
CA ASP A 27 4.97 -14.70 9.67
C ASP A 27 5.91 -13.53 9.36
N ARG A 28 5.89 -12.99 8.13
CA ARG A 28 6.83 -11.97 7.65
C ARG A 28 6.21 -11.06 6.60
N TYR A 29 6.56 -9.78 6.65
CA TYR A 29 6.11 -8.76 5.70
C TYR A 29 7.29 -8.20 4.92
N ALA A 30 7.12 -8.05 3.61
CA ALA A 30 7.95 -7.17 2.80
C ALA A 30 7.19 -5.85 2.69
N ILE A 31 7.78 -4.76 3.19
CA ILE A 31 7.14 -3.44 3.22
C ILE A 31 8.07 -2.44 2.56
N ASP A 32 7.53 -1.67 1.62
CA ASP A 32 8.18 -0.49 1.04
C ASP A 32 7.27 0.74 1.13
N THR A 33 7.85 1.93 0.97
CA THR A 33 7.12 3.19 1.10
C THR A 33 7.58 4.22 0.10
N GLU A 34 6.63 4.90 -0.55
CA GLU A 34 6.92 6.01 -1.46
C GLU A 34 6.51 7.34 -0.84
N PHE A 35 7.32 8.37 -1.06
CA PHE A 35 7.11 9.70 -0.49
C PHE A 35 7.00 10.78 -1.56
N HIS A 36 6.02 11.67 -1.39
CA HIS A 36 5.97 12.91 -2.14
C HIS A 36 6.89 13.96 -1.49
N ARG A 37 7.84 14.51 -2.25
CA ARG A 37 8.89 15.42 -1.74
C ARG A 37 8.94 16.80 -2.42
N GLU A 38 8.21 17.01 -3.50
CA GLU A 38 8.38 18.21 -4.34
C GLU A 38 7.72 19.48 -3.81
N ARG A 39 6.72 19.36 -2.93
CA ARG A 39 5.85 20.49 -2.51
C ARG A 39 5.64 20.60 -1.01
N THR A 40 6.32 19.79 -0.21
CA THR A 40 6.11 19.69 1.24
C THR A 40 7.44 19.84 1.96
N TYR A 41 7.46 20.58 3.09
CA TYR A 41 8.68 20.81 3.87
C TYR A 41 9.23 19.50 4.47
N TYR A 42 8.33 18.60 4.88
CA TYR A 42 8.66 17.22 5.25
C TYR A 42 8.10 16.26 4.19
N PRO A 43 8.77 15.13 3.93
CA PRO A 43 8.24 14.08 3.05
C PRO A 43 6.88 13.63 3.55
N GLN A 44 5.88 13.59 2.66
CA GLN A 44 4.57 13.03 2.95
C GLN A 44 4.50 11.62 2.37
N LEU A 45 4.10 10.64 3.19
CA LEU A 45 3.88 9.28 2.73
C LEU A 45 2.77 9.29 1.67
N ALA A 46 3.06 8.72 0.51
CA ALA A 46 2.16 8.69 -0.63
C ALA A 46 1.64 7.28 -0.92
N LEU A 47 2.46 6.25 -0.69
CA LEU A 47 2.11 4.85 -0.91
C LEU A 47 2.82 3.95 0.10
N ILE A 48 2.17 2.85 0.44
CA ILE A 48 2.76 1.69 1.10
C ILE A 48 2.58 0.49 0.17
N GLN A 49 3.61 -0.33 0.03
CA GLN A 49 3.58 -1.59 -0.71
C GLN A 49 3.85 -2.76 0.24
#